data_AF-A2FBW0-F1
#
_entry.id   AF-A2FBW0-F1
#
_cell.length_a   1.000
_cell.length_b   1.000
_cell.length_c   1.000
_cell.angle_alpha   90.00
_cell.angle_beta   90.00
_cell.angle_gamma   90.00
#
_symmetry.space_group_name_H-M   'P 1'
#
loop_
_entity.id
_entity.type
_entity.pdbx_description
1 polymer ?
#
loop_
_entity_poly.entity_id
_entity_poly.type
_entity_poly.pdbx_seq_one_letter_code
_entity_poly.pdbx_strand_id
1 'polypeptide(L)'
;MAESSVSKSSVSSVSQSVPNFDSLAQTKGGFLDRIFPILDQMMEKTRFPSWFMSFVSIFILLQNLSVGAWIYTPNFQRTSGHWTDLYKIVIYILTFSNPLDTASVSYVMLGLCIGIAVFSVLWIFFMDFYNKKFYMLPVPLLYVSSLIIDIIDSIFIIPSVYVANHGITGLQSHFD
;
A
#
# COMPACT_ATOMS: atom_id res chain seq x y z
N MET A 1 -57.64 -29.58 -14.00
CA MET A 1 -57.96 -28.72 -12.83
C MET A 1 -56.67 -27.99 -12.46
N ALA A 2 -56.56 -26.68 -12.35
CA ALA A 2 -57.29 -25.53 -12.85
C ALA A 2 -56.24 -24.40 -12.85
N GLU A 3 -56.25 -23.55 -13.87
CA GLU A 3 -55.41 -22.37 -13.99
C GLU A 3 -55.76 -21.32 -12.93
N SER A 4 -54.78 -20.50 -12.54
CA SER A 4 -55.04 -19.10 -12.19
C SER A 4 -53.98 -18.21 -12.82
N SER A 5 -54.31 -17.76 -14.02
CA SER A 5 -53.76 -16.62 -14.72
C SER A 5 -54.27 -15.32 -14.12
N VAL A 6 -53.38 -14.42 -13.69
CA VAL A 6 -53.62 -12.96 -13.60
C VAL A 6 -52.25 -12.30 -13.57
N SER A 7 -51.85 -11.29 -14.35
CA SER A 7 -52.27 -10.74 -15.64
C SER A 7 -51.10 -9.87 -16.09
N LYS A 8 -50.76 -9.93 -17.37
CA LYS A 8 -49.93 -8.92 -18.04
C LYS A 8 -50.71 -7.60 -18.10
N SER A 9 -50.14 -6.55 -17.54
CA SER A 9 -50.35 -5.16 -17.98
C SER A 9 -49.03 -4.43 -17.72
N SER A 10 -48.06 -4.42 -18.64
CA SER A 10 -47.95 -3.49 -19.77
C SER A 10 -48.20 -2.02 -19.40
N VAL A 11 -47.25 -1.17 -19.80
CA VAL A 11 -47.19 0.30 -19.70
C VAL A 11 -46.63 0.75 -18.35
N SER A 12 -45.46 1.37 -18.22
CA SER A 12 -44.79 2.31 -19.12
C SER A 12 -43.28 2.12 -19.10
N SER A 13 -42.67 2.29 -20.27
CA SER A 13 -41.31 2.79 -20.45
C SER A 13 -41.07 4.03 -19.59
N VAL A 14 -40.69 3.85 -18.34
CA VAL A 14 -39.99 4.88 -17.59
C VAL A 14 -38.53 4.59 -17.84
N SER A 15 -37.95 5.37 -18.75
CA SER A 15 -36.57 5.81 -18.62
C SER A 15 -36.37 6.17 -17.15
N GLN A 16 -35.92 5.20 -16.35
CA GLN A 16 -35.31 5.51 -15.07
C GLN A 16 -33.98 6.13 -15.45
N SER A 17 -34.07 7.44 -15.76
CA SER A 17 -32.99 8.38 -15.53
C SER A 17 -32.31 7.93 -14.25
N VAL A 18 -31.06 7.50 -14.39
CA VAL A 18 -30.13 7.17 -13.31
C VAL A 18 -30.54 8.02 -12.11
N PRO A 19 -31.12 7.43 -11.05
CA PRO A 19 -31.50 8.23 -9.90
C PRO A 19 -30.22 8.91 -9.44
N ASN A 20 -30.25 10.24 -9.42
CA ASN A 20 -29.17 11.12 -9.03
C ASN A 20 -28.42 10.54 -7.82
N PHE A 21 -27.33 9.83 -8.08
CA PHE A 21 -26.38 9.39 -7.05
C PHE A 21 -25.75 10.61 -6.36
N ASP A 22 -25.91 11.80 -6.95
CA ASP A 22 -25.49 13.08 -6.39
C ASP A 22 -26.23 13.47 -5.09
N SER A 23 -27.44 12.96 -4.82
CA SER A 23 -28.19 13.35 -3.60
C SER A 23 -28.03 12.39 -2.41
N LEU A 24 -27.57 11.16 -2.64
CA LEU A 24 -27.16 10.24 -1.56
C LEU A 24 -25.69 10.43 -1.15
N ALA A 25 -24.87 11.03 -2.02
CA ALA A 25 -23.48 11.40 -1.76
C ALA A 25 -23.31 12.81 -1.17
N GLN A 26 -24.35 13.37 -0.54
CA GLN A 26 -24.37 14.75 -0.04
C GLN A 26 -23.77 14.92 1.38
N THR A 27 -22.78 14.09 1.73
CA THR A 27 -21.73 14.53 2.67
C THR A 27 -20.60 15.00 1.78
N LYS A 28 -20.07 16.23 1.96
CA LYS A 28 -18.90 16.70 1.20
C LYS A 28 -17.79 15.65 1.30
N GLY A 29 -17.71 14.76 0.31
CA GLY A 29 -16.86 13.59 0.38
C GLY A 29 -15.43 14.05 0.53
N GLY A 30 -14.79 13.58 1.60
CA GLY A 30 -13.38 13.85 1.86
C GLY A 30 -12.52 13.33 0.71
N PHE A 31 -11.25 13.74 0.68
CA PHE A 31 -10.30 13.20 -0.28
C PHE A 31 -10.25 11.66 -0.23
N LEU A 32 -10.36 11.09 0.97
CA LEU A 32 -10.40 9.63 1.19
C LEU A 32 -11.63 8.97 0.54
N ASP A 33 -12.81 9.61 0.58
CA ASP A 33 -14.03 9.08 0.00
C ASP A 33 -13.94 8.90 -1.52
N ARG A 34 -13.04 9.63 -2.18
CA ARG A 34 -12.78 9.53 -3.62
C ARG A 34 -11.80 8.43 -3.99
N ILE A 35 -10.94 8.04 -3.06
CA ILE A 35 -9.95 6.98 -3.26
C ILE A 35 -10.60 5.60 -3.08
N PHE A 36 -11.56 5.46 -2.16
CA PHE A 36 -12.20 4.16 -1.89
C PHE A 36 -12.76 3.46 -3.13
N PRO A 37 -13.51 4.13 -4.04
CA PRO A 37 -13.99 3.49 -5.26
C PRO A 37 -12.86 2.97 -6.17
N ILE A 38 -11.70 3.64 -6.18
CA ILE A 38 -10.54 3.23 -6.98
C ILE A 38 -9.92 1.97 -6.37
N LEU A 39 -9.73 1.96 -5.05
CA LEU A 39 -9.22 0.79 -4.33
C LEU A 39 -10.16 -0.40 -4.45
N ASP A 40 -11.47 -0.18 -4.40
CA ASP A 40 -12.48 -1.24 -4.54
C ASP A 40 -12.44 -1.85 -5.96
N GLN A 41 -12.35 -1.01 -7.01
CA GLN A 41 -12.16 -1.49 -8.39
C GLN A 41 -10.84 -2.23 -8.58
N MET A 42 -9.77 -1.82 -7.89
CA MET A 42 -8.51 -2.55 -7.88
C MET A 42 -8.73 -3.94 -7.26
N MET A 43 -9.26 -4.02 -6.05
CA MET A 43 -9.50 -5.29 -5.35
C MET A 43 -10.37 -6.26 -6.15
N GLU A 44 -11.35 -5.77 -6.90
CA GLU A 44 -12.22 -6.61 -7.73
C GLU A 44 -11.49 -7.16 -8.97
N LYS A 45 -10.75 -6.30 -9.68
CA LYS A 45 -10.26 -6.60 -11.05
C LYS A 45 -8.80 -7.01 -11.13
N THR A 46 -7.98 -6.67 -10.15
CA THR A 46 -6.56 -7.03 -10.13
C THR A 46 -6.37 -8.34 -9.37
N ARG A 47 -6.01 -9.39 -10.10
CA ARG A 47 -5.67 -10.68 -9.51
C ARG A 47 -4.32 -11.13 -10.05
N PHE A 48 -3.29 -10.93 -9.26
CA PHE A 48 -1.98 -11.50 -9.55
C PHE A 48 -1.98 -13.02 -9.33
N PRO A 49 -1.07 -13.77 -9.98
CA PRO A 49 -0.90 -15.19 -9.72
C PRO A 49 -0.65 -15.46 -8.24
N SER A 50 -1.34 -16.46 -7.69
CA SER A 50 -1.29 -16.76 -6.25
C SER A 50 0.12 -17.04 -5.75
N TRP A 51 0.93 -17.77 -6.52
CA TRP A 51 2.32 -18.06 -6.17
C TRP A 51 3.16 -16.80 -5.98
N PHE A 52 2.93 -15.76 -6.80
CA PHE A 52 3.66 -14.50 -6.74
C PHE A 52 3.23 -13.69 -5.52
N MET A 53 1.92 -13.57 -5.28
CA MET A 53 1.41 -12.87 -4.10
C MET A 53 1.81 -13.57 -2.80
N SER A 54 1.88 -14.90 -2.78
CA SER A 54 2.39 -15.66 -1.64
C SER A 54 3.86 -15.33 -1.36
N PHE A 55 4.69 -15.20 -2.40
CA PHE A 55 6.09 -14.82 -2.24
C PHE A 55 6.23 -13.40 -1.65
N VAL A 56 5.48 -12.43 -2.18
CA VAL A 56 5.45 -11.06 -1.65
C VAL A 56 4.96 -11.04 -0.20
N SER A 57 3.91 -11.80 0.12
CA SER A 57 3.35 -11.88 1.47
C SER A 57 4.33 -12.48 2.48
N ILE A 58 5.06 -13.54 2.09
CA ILE A 58 6.12 -14.13 2.92
C ILE A 58 7.23 -13.10 3.17
N PHE A 59 7.62 -12.36 2.13
CA PHE A 59 8.64 -11.33 2.27
C PHE A 59 8.20 -10.22 3.25
N ILE A 60 6.98 -9.69 3.12
CA ILE A 60 6.42 -8.69 4.04
C ILE A 60 6.33 -9.24 5.47
N LEU A 61 5.93 -10.51 5.63
CA LEU A 61 5.89 -11.18 6.94
C LEU A 61 7.29 -11.23 7.59
N LEU A 62 8.32 -11.57 6.80
CA LEU A 62 9.70 -11.57 7.28
C LEU A 62 10.17 -10.15 7.64
N GLN A 63 9.81 -9.14 6.84
CA GLN A 63 10.10 -7.74 7.18
C GLN A 63 9.45 -7.35 8.51
N ASN A 64 8.18 -7.70 8.74
CA ASN A 64 7.51 -7.45 10.03
C ASN A 64 8.17 -8.18 11.20
N LEU A 65 8.57 -9.44 11.02
CA LEU A 65 9.26 -10.22 12.05
C LEU A 65 10.64 -9.62 12.37
N SER A 66 11.32 -9.05 11.37
CA SER A 66 12.64 -8.42 11.55
C SER A 66 12.59 -7.21 12.48
N VAL A 67 11.45 -6.51 12.59
CA VAL A 67 11.27 -5.39 13.53
C VAL A 67 11.51 -5.82 14.98
N GLY A 68 11.09 -7.04 15.35
CA GLY A 68 11.32 -7.61 16.68
C GLY A 68 12.77 -7.95 17.00
N ALA A 69 13.62 -7.99 15.96
CA ALA A 69 15.06 -8.26 16.05
C ALA A 69 15.91 -7.07 15.58
N TRP A 70 15.33 -5.86 15.51
CA TRP A 70 16.06 -4.66 15.09
C TRP A 70 17.25 -4.33 15.99
N ILE A 71 18.19 -3.57 15.43
CA ILE A 71 19.43 -3.22 16.12
C ILE A 71 19.22 -2.48 17.45
N TYR A 72 18.13 -1.72 17.55
CA TYR A 72 17.76 -0.99 18.76
C TYR A 72 17.08 -1.84 19.83
N THR A 73 16.74 -3.10 19.52
CA THR A 73 16.06 -3.98 20.46
C THR A 73 17.06 -4.64 21.41
N PRO A 74 16.68 -4.92 22.68
CA PRO A 74 17.51 -5.67 23.61
C PRO A 74 17.90 -7.05 23.10
N ASN A 75 17.08 -7.65 22.24
CA ASN A 75 17.34 -8.95 21.63
C ASN A 75 18.60 -8.91 20.76
N PHE A 76 18.75 -7.90 19.92
CA PHE A 76 19.93 -7.75 19.08
C PHE A 76 21.18 -7.43 19.90
N GLN A 77 21.07 -6.51 20.87
CA GLN A 77 22.19 -6.10 21.73
C GLN A 77 22.79 -7.23 22.58
N ARG A 78 21.99 -8.26 22.88
CA ARG A 78 22.42 -9.44 23.65
C ARG A 78 23.06 -10.54 22.78
N THR A 79 23.08 -10.38 21.47
CA THR A 79 23.71 -11.36 20.57
C THR A 79 25.22 -11.14 20.52
N SER A 80 25.98 -12.23 20.38
CA SER A 80 27.44 -12.17 20.26
C SER A 80 27.97 -13.16 19.20
N GLY A 81 29.07 -12.81 18.54
CA GLY A 81 29.74 -13.67 17.57
C GLY A 81 28.94 -13.86 16.28
N HIS A 82 28.89 -15.09 15.78
CA HIS A 82 28.27 -15.43 14.48
C HIS A 82 26.77 -15.08 14.38
N TRP A 83 26.04 -15.10 15.49
CA TRP A 83 24.62 -14.75 15.51
C TRP A 83 24.38 -13.28 15.16
N THR A 84 25.27 -12.40 15.61
CA THR A 84 25.20 -10.97 15.31
C THR A 84 25.45 -10.72 13.82
N ASP A 85 26.40 -11.43 13.20
CA ASP A 85 26.67 -11.31 11.76
C ASP A 85 25.52 -11.85 10.90
N LEU A 86 24.89 -12.96 11.32
CA LEU A 86 23.69 -13.47 10.66
C LEU A 86 22.54 -12.46 10.74
N TYR A 87 22.28 -11.88 11.91
CA TYR A 87 21.24 -10.86 12.05
C TYR A 87 21.53 -9.61 11.22
N LYS A 88 22.80 -9.20 11.08
CA LYS A 88 23.16 -8.08 10.20
C LYS A 88 22.79 -8.37 8.75
N ILE A 89 23.10 -9.56 8.24
CA ILE A 89 22.78 -9.95 6.87
C ILE A 89 21.26 -9.97 6.66
N VAL A 90 20.52 -10.56 7.60
CA VAL A 90 19.05 -10.66 7.52
C VAL A 90 18.42 -9.26 7.54
N ILE A 91 18.81 -8.40 8.47
CA ILE A 91 18.30 -7.03 8.56
C ILE A 91 18.67 -6.26 7.29
N TYR A 92 19.90 -6.36 6.82
CA TYR A 92 20.34 -5.70 5.58
C TYR A 92 19.48 -6.05 4.38
N ILE A 93 19.14 -7.33 4.20
CA ILE A 93 18.27 -7.78 3.10
C ILE A 93 16.85 -7.24 3.25
N LEU A 94 16.32 -7.20 4.47
CA LEU A 94 14.92 -6.84 4.74
C LEU A 94 14.67 -5.34 4.81
N THR A 95 15.67 -4.54 5.21
CA THR A 95 15.59 -3.07 5.33
C THR A 95 16.33 -2.34 4.21
N PHE A 96 17.07 -3.07 3.37
CA PHE A 96 17.95 -2.54 2.32
C PHE A 96 18.96 -1.50 2.82
N SER A 97 19.31 -1.53 4.11
CA SER A 97 20.23 -0.59 4.75
C SER A 97 21.17 -1.29 5.71
N ASN A 98 22.37 -0.72 5.88
CA ASN A 98 23.37 -1.29 6.79
C ASN A 98 22.91 -1.17 8.25
N PRO A 99 22.76 -2.29 8.98
CA PRO A 99 22.33 -2.28 10.37
C PRO A 99 23.22 -1.47 11.30
N LEU A 100 24.53 -1.48 11.05
CA LEU A 100 25.53 -0.94 11.97
C LEU A 100 25.91 0.51 11.73
N ASP A 101 25.49 1.09 10.61
CA ASP A 101 25.84 2.45 10.27
C ASP A 101 24.81 3.42 10.87
N THR A 102 24.90 3.60 12.19
CA THR A 102 24.05 4.54 12.93
C THR A 102 24.52 5.98 12.81
N ALA A 103 25.72 6.21 12.25
CA ALA A 103 26.33 7.53 12.15
C ALA A 103 26.07 8.19 10.79
N SER A 104 25.92 7.41 9.72
CA SER A 104 25.64 7.94 8.39
C SER A 104 24.18 7.68 8.00
N VAL A 105 23.45 8.76 7.68
CA VAL A 105 22.14 8.64 7.06
C VAL A 105 22.38 8.16 5.63
N SER A 106 21.85 6.98 5.27
CA SER A 106 21.85 6.53 3.88
C SER A 106 20.94 7.43 3.04
N TYR A 107 21.49 8.55 2.55
CA TYR A 107 20.77 9.54 1.74
C TYR A 107 20.17 8.91 0.48
N VAL A 108 20.79 7.85 -0.04
CA VAL A 108 20.28 7.09 -1.18
C VAL A 108 18.96 6.41 -0.81
N MET A 109 18.90 5.68 0.31
CA MET A 109 17.67 5.02 0.71
C MET A 109 16.59 5.99 1.17
N LEU A 110 16.97 7.08 1.85
CA LEU A 110 16.06 8.17 2.18
C LEU A 110 15.42 8.75 0.90
N GLY A 111 16.26 9.11 -0.09
CA GLY A 111 15.79 9.67 -1.35
C GLY A 111 14.90 8.70 -2.13
N LEU A 112 15.21 7.41 -2.10
CA LEU A 112 14.42 6.37 -2.75
C LEU A 112 13.06 6.19 -2.05
N CYS A 113 13.02 6.11 -0.72
CA CYS A 113 11.76 6.02 0.05
C CYS A 113 10.86 7.23 -0.18
N ILE A 114 11.43 8.45 -0.15
CA ILE A 114 10.69 9.68 -0.46
C ILE A 114 10.21 9.67 -1.91
N GLY A 115 11.07 9.27 -2.85
CA GLY A 115 10.73 9.18 -4.27
C GLY A 115 9.56 8.26 -4.54
N ILE A 116 9.56 7.06 -3.96
CA ILE A 116 8.43 6.11 -4.04
C ILE A 116 7.19 6.72 -3.42
N ALA A 117 7.26 7.25 -2.20
CA ALA A 117 6.10 7.82 -1.52
C ALA A 117 5.46 8.97 -2.32
N VAL A 118 6.28 9.91 -2.84
CA VAL A 118 5.81 11.02 -3.67
C VAL A 118 5.21 10.50 -4.98
N PHE A 119 5.85 9.51 -5.62
CA PHE A 119 5.34 8.91 -6.85
C PHE A 119 3.99 8.22 -6.61
N SER A 120 3.83 7.43 -5.54
CA SER A 120 2.58 6.76 -5.19
C SER A 120 1.46 7.76 -4.90
N VAL A 121 1.77 8.86 -4.19
CA VAL A 121 0.80 9.94 -3.96
C VAL A 121 0.39 10.62 -5.27
N LEU A 122 1.34 10.98 -6.14
CA LEU A 122 1.04 11.55 -7.45
C LEU A 122 0.23 10.60 -8.33
N TRP A 123 0.51 9.30 -8.24
CA TRP A 123 -0.22 8.26 -8.96
C TRP A 123 -1.68 8.18 -8.48
N ILE A 124 -1.94 8.22 -7.17
CA ILE A 124 -3.29 8.27 -6.61
C ILE A 124 -4.05 9.51 -7.12
N PHE A 125 -3.40 10.69 -7.14
CA PHE A 125 -4.02 11.91 -7.69
C PHE A 125 -4.32 11.78 -9.19
N PHE A 126 -3.41 11.19 -9.96
CA PHE A 126 -3.63 10.92 -11.37
C PHE A 126 -4.83 9.99 -11.58
N MET A 127 -4.95 8.93 -10.79
CA MET A 127 -6.06 7.98 -10.86
C MET A 127 -7.40 8.63 -10.46
N ASP A 128 -7.43 9.48 -9.43
CA ASP A 128 -8.62 10.27 -9.08
C ASP A 128 -9.04 11.22 -10.20
N PHE A 129 -8.08 11.94 -10.80
CA PHE A 129 -8.36 12.81 -11.94
C PHE A 129 -8.88 12.03 -13.15
N TYR A 130 -8.27 10.88 -13.46
CA TYR A 130 -8.70 10.03 -14.57
C TYR A 130 -10.11 9.46 -14.34
N ASN A 131 -10.39 8.98 -13.13
CA ASN A 131 -11.68 8.43 -12.75
C ASN A 131 -12.80 9.47 -12.93
N LYS A 132 -12.56 10.73 -12.55
CA LYS A 132 -13.52 11.83 -12.76
C LYS A 132 -13.79 12.12 -14.24
N LYS A 133 -12.79 11.95 -15.11
CA LYS A 133 -12.92 12.29 -16.53
C LYS A 133 -13.58 11.20 -17.35
N PHE A 134 -13.28 9.93 -17.05
CA PHE A 134 -13.68 8.79 -17.90
C PHE A 134 -14.67 7.84 -17.22
N TYR A 135 -14.98 8.00 -15.93
CA TYR A 135 -15.89 7.20 -15.09
C TYR A 135 -15.57 5.70 -14.95
N MET A 136 -14.81 5.12 -15.89
CA MET A 136 -14.34 3.75 -15.89
C MET A 136 -12.83 3.72 -16.01
N LEU A 137 -12.17 3.07 -15.06
CA LEU A 137 -10.73 2.87 -15.09
C LEU A 137 -10.38 1.65 -15.96
N PRO A 138 -9.48 1.79 -16.94
CA PRO A 138 -9.07 0.68 -17.77
C PRO A 138 -8.27 -0.33 -16.94
N VAL A 139 -8.53 -1.62 -17.18
CA VAL A 139 -7.92 -2.73 -16.42
C VAL A 139 -6.39 -2.64 -16.31
N PRO A 140 -5.63 -2.26 -17.36
CA PRO A 140 -4.17 -2.12 -17.23
C PRO A 140 -3.74 -1.08 -16.18
N LEU A 141 -4.44 0.06 -16.06
CA LEU A 141 -4.12 1.07 -15.05
C LEU A 141 -4.41 0.57 -13.63
N LEU A 142 -5.44 -0.25 -13.46
CA LEU A 142 -5.72 -0.89 -12.18
C LEU A 142 -4.58 -1.84 -11.78
N TYR A 143 -4.06 -2.66 -12.70
CA TYR A 143 -2.91 -3.54 -12.43
C TYR A 143 -1.65 -2.77 -12.04
N VAL A 144 -1.37 -1.66 -12.72
CA VAL A 144 -0.24 -0.78 -12.36
C VAL A 144 -0.46 -0.18 -10.97
N SER A 145 -1.68 0.26 -10.65
CA SER A 145 -2.01 0.81 -9.34
C SER A 145 -1.85 -0.21 -8.22
N SER A 146 -2.31 -1.44 -8.43
CA SER A 146 -2.13 -2.53 -7.44
C SER A 146 -0.66 -2.90 -7.29
N LEU A 147 0.12 -2.89 -8.37
CA LEU A 147 1.56 -3.10 -8.28
C LEU A 147 2.26 -2.01 -7.45
N ILE A 148 1.91 -0.75 -7.64
CA ILE A 148 2.50 0.37 -6.88
C ILE A 148 2.05 0.31 -5.42
N ILE A 149 0.75 0.30 -5.17
CA ILE A 149 0.17 0.48 -3.82
C ILE A 149 0.26 -0.81 -3.00
N ASP A 150 -0.07 -1.97 -3.56
CA ASP A 150 -0.15 -3.20 -2.77
C ASP A 150 1.22 -3.88 -2.63
N ILE A 151 2.09 -3.78 -3.64
CA ILE A 151 3.37 -4.49 -3.67
C ILE A 151 4.54 -3.56 -3.34
N ILE A 152 4.76 -2.52 -4.14
CA ILE A 152 5.93 -1.65 -3.96
C ILE A 152 5.86 -0.89 -2.64
N ASP A 153 4.76 -0.19 -2.36
CA ASP A 153 4.64 0.59 -1.12
C ASP A 153 4.79 -0.32 0.10
N SER A 154 4.11 -1.48 0.12
CA SER A 154 4.22 -2.47 1.20
C SER A 154 5.65 -2.94 1.47
N ILE A 155 6.43 -3.22 0.42
CA ILE A 155 7.84 -3.64 0.51
C ILE A 155 8.71 -2.52 1.10
N PHE A 156 8.37 -1.26 0.82
CA PHE A 156 9.16 -0.10 1.23
C PHE A 156 8.74 0.53 2.57
N ILE A 157 7.65 0.08 3.20
CA ILE A 157 7.24 0.53 4.54
C ILE A 157 8.36 0.32 5.55
N ILE A 158 8.89 -0.90 5.68
CA ILE A 158 9.91 -1.22 6.69
C ILE A 158 11.24 -0.50 6.45
N PRO A 159 11.80 -0.47 5.23
CA PRO A 159 12.94 0.39 4.90
C PRO A 159 12.71 1.87 5.26
N SER A 160 11.52 2.41 4.99
CA SER A 160 11.18 3.80 5.31
C SER A 160 11.20 4.07 6.81
N VAL A 161 10.57 3.19 7.60
CA VAL A 161 10.59 3.30 9.07
C VAL A 161 12.00 3.14 9.61
N TYR A 162 12.79 2.24 9.03
CA TYR A 162 14.18 2.03 9.41
C TYR A 162 15.03 3.30 9.24
N VAL A 163 14.93 3.96 8.09
CA VAL A 163 15.61 5.23 7.80
C VAL A 163 15.12 6.34 8.73
N ALA A 164 13.81 6.44 8.98
CA ALA A 164 13.25 7.43 9.90
C ALA A 164 13.78 7.25 11.33
N ASN A 165 13.83 6.00 11.82
CA ASN A 165 14.38 5.69 13.13
C ASN A 165 15.87 6.01 13.24
N HIS A 166 16.67 5.71 12.20
CA HIS A 166 18.08 6.09 12.16
C HIS A 166 18.27 7.60 12.24
N GLY A 167 17.44 8.37 11.52
CA GLY A 167 17.43 9.82 11.59
C GLY A 167 17.12 10.35 13.00
N ILE A 168 16.11 9.78 13.67
CA ILE A 168 15.74 10.17 15.05
C ILE A 168 16.87 9.84 16.02
N THR A 169 17.44 8.63 15.97
CA THR A 169 18.54 8.23 16.86
C THR A 169 19.81 9.02 16.61
N GLY A 170 20.11 9.37 15.35
CA GLY A 170 21.26 10.19 14.99
C GLY A 170 21.15 11.62 15.53
N LEU A 171 19.94 12.19 15.53
CA LEU A 171 19.70 13.48 16.18
C LEU A 171 19.93 13.40 17.69
N GLN A 172 19.41 12.36 18.36
CA GLN A 172 19.61 12.18 19.80
C GLN A 172 21.10 12.13 20.18
N SER A 173 21.91 11.37 19.44
CA SER A 173 23.36 11.27 19.70
C SER A 173 24.15 12.56 19.46
N HIS A 174 23.57 13.54 18.77
CA HIS A 174 24.22 14.82 18.48
C HIS A 174 23.91 15.92 19.51
N PHE A 175 22.91 15.68 20.39
CA PHE A 175 22.50 16.58 21.47
C PHE A 175 23.03 16.15 22.85
N ASP A 176 23.75 15.02 22.93
CA ASP A 176 24.56 14.58 24.08
C ASP A 176 26.04 14.92 23.85
#